data_AF-A0A938NDH2-F1
#
_entry.id   AF-A0A938NDH2-F1
#
_cell.length_a   1.000
_cell.length_b   1.000
_cell.length_c   1.000
_cell.angle_alpha   90.00
_cell.angle_beta   90.00
_cell.angle_gamma   90.00
#
_symmetry.space_group_name_H-M   'P 1'
#
loop_
_entity.id
_entity.type
_entity.pdbx_description
1 polymer ?
#
loop_
_entity_poly.entity_id
_entity_poly.type
_entity_poly.pdbx_seq_one_letter_code
_entity_poly.pdbx_strand_id
1 'polypeptide(L)'
;MKTDTLTQPEQRAPLADAGLRLVGTAALKSLPSDHAGMLLLRQACVAQAALVAEAMRLQVRLKQDGRCDPIKSMTGASSLERAAAELAELVRMLDERLSTEASR
;
A
#
# COMPACT_ATOMS: atom_id res chain seq x y z
N MET A 1 -21.73 58.17 -0.60
CA MET A 1 -20.85 58.40 0.57
C MET A 1 -20.02 57.14 0.75
N LYS A 2 -18.69 57.29 0.80
CA LYS A 2 -17.70 56.21 1.04
C LYS A 2 -17.53 56.00 2.54
N THR A 3 -17.36 54.76 2.98
CA THR A 3 -16.44 54.39 4.06
C THR A 3 -16.01 52.93 3.93
N ASP A 4 -14.69 52.76 3.93
CA ASP A 4 -13.88 51.55 3.98
C ASP A 4 -14.04 50.73 5.28
N THR A 5 -13.81 49.42 5.20
CA THR A 5 -13.27 48.57 6.29
C THR A 5 -12.73 47.27 5.65
N LEU A 6 -11.43 47.19 5.37
CA LEU A 6 -10.36 46.58 6.19
C LEU A 6 -10.48 45.04 6.38
N THR A 7 -9.77 44.32 5.49
CA THR A 7 -8.69 43.34 5.78
C THR A 7 -8.89 42.18 6.79
N GLN A 8 -8.91 40.96 6.22
CA GLN A 8 -8.35 39.65 6.68
C GLN A 8 -9.04 38.83 7.78
N PRO A 9 -8.77 37.49 7.87
CA PRO A 9 -7.98 36.63 6.97
C PRO A 9 -8.79 35.48 6.36
N GLU A 10 -8.31 34.94 5.24
CA GLU A 10 -8.68 33.60 4.80
C GLU A 10 -8.39 32.62 5.94
N GLN A 11 -9.46 32.04 6.47
CA GLN A 11 -9.39 30.96 7.43
C GLN A 11 -8.78 29.76 6.67
N ARG A 12 -7.44 29.67 6.66
CA ARG A 12 -6.74 28.42 6.35
C ARG A 12 -7.34 27.38 7.28
N ALA A 13 -8.21 26.54 6.72
CA ALA A 13 -8.63 25.33 7.38
C ALA A 13 -7.35 24.65 7.87
N PRO A 14 -7.26 24.26 9.15
CA PRO A 14 -6.24 23.31 9.52
C PRO A 14 -6.48 22.12 8.59
N LEU A 15 -5.45 21.72 7.83
CA LEU A 15 -5.41 20.40 7.24
C LEU A 15 -5.51 19.44 8.42
N ALA A 16 -6.76 19.07 8.75
CA ALA A 16 -7.04 18.03 9.69
C ALA A 16 -6.39 16.81 9.07
N ASP A 17 -5.27 16.42 9.65
CA ASP A 17 -4.68 15.11 9.56
C ASP A 17 -5.84 14.11 9.67
N ALA A 18 -6.28 13.62 8.51
CA ALA A 18 -7.51 12.85 8.37
C ALA A 18 -7.25 11.42 8.81
N GLY A 19 -6.80 11.26 10.05
CA GLY A 19 -7.02 10.03 10.79
C GLY A 19 -8.53 9.84 10.87
N LEU A 20 -9.05 8.84 10.16
CA LEU A 20 -10.45 8.42 10.22
C LEU A 20 -10.84 8.17 11.69
N ARG A 21 -11.48 9.16 12.31
CA ARG A 21 -12.00 9.05 13.67
C ARG A 21 -13.37 8.39 13.62
N LEU A 22 -13.39 7.08 13.83
CA LEU A 22 -14.63 6.35 14.12
C LEU A 22 -15.17 6.83 15.48
N VAL A 23 -16.39 7.37 15.47
CA VAL A 23 -17.10 7.87 16.67
C VAL A 23 -17.29 6.71 17.66
N GLY A 24 -16.69 6.81 18.84
CA GLY A 24 -16.86 5.84 19.94
C GLY A 24 -15.62 5.01 20.27
N THR A 25 -14.58 5.01 19.43
CA THR A 25 -13.27 4.46 19.79
C THR A 25 -12.37 5.63 20.16
N ALA A 26 -11.79 5.62 21.37
CA ALA A 26 -10.64 6.47 21.66
C ALA A 26 -9.67 6.33 20.48
N ALA A 27 -9.16 7.47 19.97
CA ALA A 27 -8.30 7.47 18.79
C ALA A 27 -7.19 6.45 19.03
N LEU A 28 -7.27 5.31 18.32
CA LEU A 28 -6.15 4.39 18.25
C LEU A 28 -4.95 5.25 17.82
N LYS A 29 -3.79 5.04 18.44
CA LYS A 29 -2.58 5.82 18.13
C LYS A 29 -2.17 5.47 16.69
N SER A 30 -2.81 6.10 15.71
CA SER A 30 -2.53 5.85 14.30
C SER A 30 -1.12 6.31 14.02
N LEU A 31 -0.34 5.44 13.36
CA LEU A 31 0.96 5.85 12.85
C LEU A 31 0.78 6.99 11.82
N PRO A 32 1.64 8.01 11.84
CA PRO A 32 1.63 9.08 10.84
C PRO A 32 1.68 8.53 9.42
N SER A 33 1.02 9.20 8.49
CA SER A 33 1.01 8.75 7.09
C SER A 33 2.39 8.78 6.43
N ASP A 34 3.33 9.60 6.91
CA ASP A 34 4.72 9.69 6.50
C ASP A 34 5.67 8.76 7.30
N HIS A 35 5.13 7.97 8.22
CA HIS A 35 5.90 6.97 8.95
C HIS A 35 6.62 6.03 7.98
N ALA A 36 7.92 5.83 8.19
CA ALA A 36 8.77 5.04 7.29
C ALA A 36 8.21 3.63 7.05
N GLY A 37 7.65 3.00 8.09
CA GLY A 37 7.00 1.70 7.96
C GLY A 37 5.76 1.71 7.06
N MET A 38 4.93 2.76 7.13
CA MET A 38 3.74 2.91 6.28
C MET A 38 4.13 3.17 4.81
N LEU A 39 5.23 3.90 4.58
CA LEU A 39 5.79 4.09 3.24
C LEU A 39 6.31 2.76 2.66
N LEU A 40 7.06 1.99 3.45
CA LEU A 40 7.55 0.67 3.05
C LEU A 40 6.40 -0.30 2.77
N LEU A 41 5.36 -0.31 3.60
CA LEU A 41 4.18 -1.15 3.38
C LEU A 41 3.50 -0.83 2.04
N ARG A 42 3.28 0.44 1.73
CA ARG A 42 2.73 0.85 0.43
C ARG A 42 3.61 0.42 -0.74
N GLN A 43 4.92 0.62 -0.63
CA GLN A 43 5.87 0.21 -1.67
C GLN A 43 5.87 -1.31 -1.87
N ALA A 44 5.82 -2.08 -0.78
CA ALA A 44 5.77 -3.54 -0.82
C ALA A 44 4.47 -4.04 -1.48
N CYS A 45 3.32 -3.45 -1.16
CA CYS A 45 2.05 -3.77 -1.82
C CYS A 45 2.08 -3.47 -3.32
N VAL A 46 2.66 -2.33 -3.73
CA VAL A 46 2.83 -1.99 -5.16
C VAL A 46 3.75 -2.99 -5.86
N ALA A 47 4.87 -3.36 -5.24
CA ALA A 47 5.80 -4.33 -5.79
C ALA A 47 5.17 -5.73 -5.92
N GLN A 48 4.37 -6.15 -4.94
CA GLN A 48 3.62 -7.41 -4.98
C GLN A 48 2.63 -7.43 -6.15
N ALA A 49 1.84 -6.36 -6.31
CA ALA A 49 0.90 -6.23 -7.42
C ALA A 49 1.62 -6.27 -8.78
N ALA A 50 2.78 -5.63 -8.89
CA ALA A 50 3.60 -5.64 -10.09
C ALA A 50 4.12 -7.06 -10.43
N LEU A 51 4.58 -7.82 -9.43
CA LEU A 51 5.01 -9.21 -9.63
C LEU A 51 3.87 -10.11 -10.12
N VAL A 52 2.67 -9.97 -9.54
CA VAL A 52 1.49 -10.73 -9.97
C VAL A 52 1.12 -10.38 -11.41
N ALA A 53 1.09 -9.09 -11.74
CA ALA A 53 0.80 -8.65 -13.11
C ALA A 53 1.84 -9.19 -14.12
N GLU A 54 3.12 -9.19 -13.74
CA GLU A 54 4.18 -9.70 -14.61
C GLU A 54 4.11 -11.21 -14.79
N ALA A 55 3.77 -11.97 -13.73
CA ALA A 55 3.52 -13.40 -13.83
C ALA A 55 2.38 -13.71 -14.82
N MET A 56 1.29 -12.95 -14.77
CA MET A 56 0.17 -13.08 -15.70
C MET A 56 0.57 -12.75 -17.14
N ARG A 57 1.32 -11.64 -17.36
CA ARG A 57 1.81 -11.26 -18.68
C ARG A 57 2.73 -12.32 -19.28
N LEU A 58 3.65 -12.85 -18.48
CA LEU A 58 4.53 -13.94 -18.91
C LEU A 58 3.72 -15.17 -19.32
N GLN A 59 2.71 -15.55 -18.54
CA GLN A 59 1.84 -16.68 -18.87
C GLN A 59 1.08 -16.45 -20.19
N VAL A 60 0.59 -15.25 -20.45
CA VAL A 60 -0.07 -14.90 -21.73
C VAL A 60 0.90 -15.04 -22.89
N ARG A 61 2.11 -14.47 -22.78
CA ARG A 61 3.15 -14.54 -23.82
C ARG A 61 3.55 -15.98 -24.12
N LEU A 62 3.80 -16.79 -23.08
CA LEU A 62 4.15 -18.20 -23.26
C LEU A 62 3.04 -18.98 -23.97
N LYS A 63 1.78 -18.76 -23.59
CA LYS A 63 0.63 -19.38 -24.27
C LYS A 63 0.53 -18.97 -25.75
N GLN A 64 0.77 -17.70 -26.08
CA GLN A 64 0.77 -17.21 -27.45
C GLN A 64 1.87 -17.87 -28.30
N ASP A 65 3.03 -18.14 -27.69
CA ASP A 65 4.15 -18.82 -28.33
C ASP A 65 4.01 -20.36 -28.35
N GLY A 66 2.91 -20.92 -27.80
CA GLY A 66 2.74 -22.36 -27.65
C GLY A 66 3.73 -23.02 -26.68
N ARG A 67 4.29 -22.22 -25.76
CA ARG A 67 5.30 -22.63 -24.78
C ARG A 67 4.73 -22.67 -23.37
N CYS A 68 5.41 -23.40 -22.50
CA CYS A 68 5.15 -23.44 -21.06
C CYS A 68 6.34 -22.85 -20.30
N ASP A 69 6.09 -22.35 -19.09
CA ASP A 69 7.16 -21.98 -18.15
C ASP A 69 7.80 -23.28 -17.62
N PRO A 70 9.09 -23.55 -17.91
CA PRO A 70 9.75 -24.79 -17.50
C PRO A 70 9.76 -24.98 -15.98
N ILE A 71 9.96 -23.89 -15.23
CA ILE A 71 10.00 -23.91 -13.77
C ILE A 71 8.61 -24.25 -13.24
N LYS A 72 7.58 -23.61 -13.78
CA LYS A 72 6.19 -23.89 -13.40
C LYS A 72 5.79 -25.33 -13.72
N SER A 73 6.20 -25.87 -14.87
CA SER A 73 5.96 -27.26 -15.24
C SER A 73 6.61 -28.27 -14.30
N MET A 74 7.77 -27.95 -13.73
CA MET A 74 8.48 -28.82 -12.79
C MET A 74 8.02 -28.67 -11.33
N THR A 75 7.71 -27.44 -10.91
CA THR A 75 7.54 -27.10 -9.48
C THR A 75 6.12 -26.68 -9.12
N GLY A 76 5.22 -26.57 -10.09
CA GLY A 76 3.84 -26.11 -9.90
C GLY A 76 3.67 -24.59 -9.84
N ALA A 77 4.75 -23.83 -9.64
CA ALA A 77 4.73 -22.36 -9.59
C ALA A 77 5.95 -21.74 -10.28
N SER A 78 5.73 -20.68 -11.06
CA SER A 78 6.79 -19.87 -11.64
C SER A 78 7.59 -19.13 -10.55
N SER A 79 8.81 -18.70 -10.88
CA SER A 79 9.61 -17.89 -9.96
C SER A 79 8.93 -16.57 -9.58
N LEU A 80 8.16 -15.97 -10.50
CA LEU A 80 7.40 -14.74 -10.23
C LEU A 80 6.23 -14.99 -9.27
N GLU A 81 5.52 -16.12 -9.42
CA GLU A 81 4.45 -16.51 -8.50
C GLU A 81 5.00 -16.78 -7.09
N ARG A 82 6.16 -17.45 -6.99
CA ARG A 82 6.83 -17.67 -5.70
C ARG A 82 7.29 -16.36 -5.05
N ALA A 83 7.94 -15.48 -5.81
CA ALA A 83 8.34 -14.17 -5.31
C ALA A 83 7.14 -13.32 -4.85
N ALA A 84 6.02 -13.37 -5.58
CA ALA A 84 4.79 -12.69 -5.17
C ALA A 84 4.21 -13.25 -3.87
N ALA A 85 4.26 -14.57 -3.67
CA ALA A 85 3.80 -15.21 -2.44
C ALA A 85 4.71 -14.90 -1.24
N GLU A 86 6.03 -14.96 -1.42
CA GLU A 86 7.00 -14.57 -0.39
C GLU A 86 6.83 -13.11 0.02
N LEU A 87 6.65 -12.21 -0.95
CA LEU A 87 6.39 -10.80 -0.67
C LEU A 87 5.04 -10.57 0.02
N ALA A 88 4.02 -11.38 -0.28
CA ALA A 88 2.73 -11.31 0.42
C ALA A 88 2.88 -11.59 1.92
N GLU A 89 3.69 -12.60 2.29
CA GLU A 89 3.97 -12.91 3.69
C GLU A 89 4.76 -11.79 4.37
N LEU A 90 5.75 -11.21 3.68
CA LEU A 90 6.50 -10.05 4.19
C LEU A 90 5.58 -8.84 4.42
N VAL A 91 4.65 -8.56 3.50
CA VAL A 91 3.65 -7.50 3.62
C VAL A 91 2.77 -7.74 4.85
N ARG A 92 2.27 -8.97 5.04
CA ARG A 92 1.45 -9.33 6.20
C ARG A 92 2.22 -9.14 7.51
N MET A 93 3.46 -9.62 7.60
CA MET A 93 4.28 -9.46 8.81
C MET A 93 4.59 -7.99 9.11
N LEU A 94 4.82 -7.17 8.08
CA LEU A 94 5.03 -5.74 8.25
C LEU A 94 3.76 -5.05 8.75
N ASP A 95 2.60 -5.38 8.18
CA ASP A 95 1.30 -4.84 8.60
C ASP A 95 0.97 -5.19 10.07
N GLU A 96 1.17 -6.45 10.47
CA GLU A 96 0.99 -6.90 11.85
C GLU A 96 1.92 -6.16 12.84
N ARG A 97 3.17 -5.94 12.44
CA ARG A 97 4.14 -5.20 13.24
C ARG A 97 3.72 -3.74 13.41
N LEU A 98 3.32 -3.07 12.32
CA LEU A 98 2.88 -1.68 12.35
C LEU A 98 1.58 -1.50 13.14
N SER A 99 0.65 -2.46 13.02
CA SER A 99 -0.58 -2.48 13.81
C SER A 99 -0.30 -2.62 15.31
N THR A 100 0.67 -3.45 15.67
CA THR A 100 1.12 -3.61 17.07
C THR A 100 1.78 -2.32 17.58
N GLU A 101 2.58 -1.65 16.76
CA GLU A 101 3.23 -0.38 17.09
C GLU A 101 2.20 0.74 17.28
N ALA A 102 1.22 0.86 16.39
CA ALA A 102 0.10 1.79 16.48
C ALA A 102 -0.81 1.55 17.71
N SER A 103 -0.72 0.37 18.33
CA SER A 103 -1.54 0.03 19.50
C SER A 103 -0.81 0.29 20.83
N ARG A 104 0.47 0.68 20.82
CA ARG A 104 1.28 0.94 22.02
C ARG A 104 1.21 2.39 22.48
#